data_AF-A0A7S2GBT6-F1
#
_entry.id   AF-A0A7S2GBT6-F1
#
_cell.length_a   1.000
_cell.length_b   1.000
_cell.length_c   1.000
_cell.angle_alpha   90.00
_cell.angle_beta   90.00
_cell.angle_gamma   90.00
#
_symmetry.space_group_name_H-M   'P 1'
#
loop_
_entity.id
_entity.type
_entity.pdbx_description
1 polymer ?
#
loop_
_entity_poly.entity_id
_entity_poly.type
_entity_poly.pdbx_seq_one_letter_code
_entity_poly.pdbx_strand_id
1 'polypeptide(L)'
;PGTTALVVRNIPWGYSQEELLSEWDHVGSYDFLHLPTKKNALRTTTYAYVNFVSHEKAVEFNDKWHGYFMPHYEAPKTLSIAAGKLQGLKDNLGKLTWKQICDMSVYGIMPATFQTDQRVDGRVLYLMLELMQKREGVPQN
;
A
#
# COMPACT_ATOMS: atom_id res chain seq x y z
N PRO A 1 17.61 6.92 8.91
CA PRO A 1 16.33 6.24 8.62
C PRO A 1 16.22 5.97 7.12
N GLY A 2 16.07 4.70 6.72
CA GLY A 2 15.91 4.31 5.32
C GLY A 2 14.48 4.50 4.80
N THR A 3 14.31 4.56 3.49
CA THR A 3 13.01 4.62 2.81
C THR A 3 12.33 3.26 2.87
N THR A 4 11.13 3.19 3.43
CA THR A 4 10.31 1.97 3.49
C THR A 4 9.04 2.08 2.66
N ALA A 5 8.58 3.28 2.33
CA ALA A 5 7.39 3.47 1.50
C ALA A 5 7.78 3.84 0.07
N LEU A 6 7.24 3.10 -0.89
CA LEU A 6 7.44 3.31 -2.32
C LEU A 6 6.11 3.61 -3.02
N VAL A 7 6.22 4.35 -4.13
CA VAL A 7 5.14 4.55 -5.10
C VAL A 7 5.56 3.86 -6.38
N VAL A 8 4.77 2.87 -6.79
CA VAL A 8 4.93 2.15 -8.05
C VAL A 8 3.99 2.79 -9.06
N ARG A 9 4.48 3.16 -10.24
CA ARG A 9 3.71 3.79 -11.33
C ARG A 9 3.83 2.98 -12.61
N ASN A 10 2.95 3.30 -13.56
CA ASN A 10 2.80 2.62 -14.85
C ASN A 10 2.36 1.15 -14.73
N ILE A 11 1.66 0.81 -13.65
CA ILE A 11 1.01 -0.50 -13.51
C ILE A 11 -0.07 -0.61 -14.59
N PRO A 12 -0.14 -1.71 -15.35
CA PRO A 12 -1.19 -1.89 -16.36
C PRO A 12 -2.60 -1.89 -15.75
N TRP A 13 -3.58 -1.32 -16.45
CA TRP A 13 -4.96 -1.15 -15.96
C TRP A 13 -5.72 -2.45 -15.67
N GLY A 14 -5.21 -3.60 -16.11
CA GLY A 14 -5.83 -4.89 -15.86
C GLY A 14 -5.57 -5.44 -14.46
N TYR A 15 -4.52 -4.96 -13.78
CA TYR A 15 -4.16 -5.47 -12.47
C TYR A 15 -5.15 -5.04 -11.39
N SER A 16 -5.63 -6.03 -10.64
CA SER A 16 -6.28 -5.90 -9.33
C SER A 16 -5.24 -5.87 -8.21
N GLN A 17 -5.69 -5.48 -7.01
CA GLN A 17 -4.84 -5.46 -5.83
C GLN A 17 -4.35 -6.87 -5.48
N GLU A 18 -5.21 -7.87 -5.58
CA GLU A 18 -4.92 -9.28 -5.32
C GLU A 18 -3.93 -9.87 -6.32
N GLU A 19 -4.01 -9.52 -7.60
CA GLU A 19 -3.01 -9.95 -8.60
C GLU A 19 -1.63 -9.35 -8.29
N LEU A 20 -1.57 -8.08 -7.90
CA LEU A 20 -0.30 -7.47 -7.47
C LEU A 20 0.27 -8.16 -6.23
N LEU A 21 -0.56 -8.52 -5.25
CA LEU A 21 -0.12 -9.27 -4.07
C LEU A 21 0.47 -10.63 -4.44
N SER A 22 -0.05 -11.28 -5.48
CA SER A 22 0.47 -12.55 -5.98
C SER A 22 1.77 -12.36 -6.77
N GLU A 23 1.88 -11.33 -7.60
CA GLU A 23 3.04 -11.13 -8.47
C GLU A 23 4.25 -10.57 -7.71
N TRP A 24 4.00 -9.76 -6.69
CA TRP A 24 5.04 -9.05 -5.95
C TRP A 24 5.52 -9.76 -4.68
N ASP A 25 5.03 -10.97 -4.42
CA ASP A 25 5.43 -11.82 -3.29
C ASP A 25 5.39 -11.09 -1.95
N HIS A 26 4.17 -10.89 -1.44
CA HIS A 26 3.90 -10.08 -0.24
C HIS A 26 4.37 -10.71 1.08
N VAL A 27 4.65 -12.01 1.13
CA VAL A 27 4.89 -12.73 2.39
C VAL A 27 6.20 -12.24 3.02
N GLY A 28 6.11 -11.63 4.19
CA GLY A 28 7.26 -11.07 4.93
C GLY A 28 7.99 -9.90 4.26
N SER A 29 7.49 -9.35 3.14
CA SER A 29 8.19 -8.31 2.37
C SER A 29 7.60 -6.91 2.60
N TYR A 30 6.28 -6.77 2.65
CA TYR A 30 5.61 -5.50 2.90
C TYR A 30 4.35 -5.63 3.78
N ASP A 31 4.05 -4.59 4.55
CA ASP A 31 2.94 -4.55 5.52
C ASP A 31 1.70 -3.80 4.99
N PHE A 32 1.84 -3.13 3.85
CA PHE A 32 0.78 -2.34 3.24
C PHE A 32 0.95 -2.31 1.73
N LEU A 33 -0.14 -2.56 1.01
CA LEU A 33 -0.26 -2.32 -0.41
C LEU A 33 -1.63 -1.71 -0.70
N HIS A 34 -1.64 -0.60 -1.43
CA HIS A 34 -2.88 0.06 -1.86
C HIS A 34 -2.81 0.38 -3.34
N LEU A 35 -3.68 -0.27 -4.11
CA LEU A 35 -3.97 0.06 -5.50
C LEU A 35 -5.33 0.77 -5.54
N PRO A 36 -5.38 2.11 -5.62
CA PRO A 36 -6.65 2.81 -5.64
C PRO A 36 -7.45 2.44 -6.89
N THR A 37 -8.74 2.16 -6.70
CA THR A 37 -9.71 2.05 -7.79
C THR A 37 -10.60 3.28 -7.76
N LYS A 38 -10.83 3.91 -8.92
CA LYS A 38 -11.76 5.04 -9.00
C LYS A 38 -13.18 4.53 -8.72
N LYS A 39 -13.92 5.21 -7.86
CA LYS A 39 -15.35 4.93 -7.62
C LYS A 39 -16.08 4.91 -8.98
N ASN A 40 -16.79 3.82 -9.27
CA ASN A 40 -17.54 3.59 -10.52
C ASN A 40 -16.71 3.47 -11.81
N ALA A 41 -15.39 3.29 -11.74
CA ALA A 41 -14.58 3.07 -12.93
C ALA A 41 -14.43 1.58 -13.22
N LEU A 42 -14.55 1.22 -14.51
CA LEU A 42 -14.19 -0.10 -15.03
C LEU A 42 -12.67 -0.37 -15.03
N ARG A 43 -11.85 0.56 -14.51
CA ARG A 43 -10.38 0.53 -14.62
C ARG A 43 -9.72 0.96 -13.31
N THR A 44 -8.68 0.24 -12.92
CA THR A 44 -7.82 0.56 -11.77
C THR A 44 -6.88 1.73 -12.11
N THR A 45 -6.33 2.38 -11.09
CA THR A 45 -5.28 3.38 -11.32
C THR A 45 -3.97 2.69 -11.71
N THR A 46 -3.09 3.40 -12.44
CA THR A 46 -1.78 2.86 -12.86
C THR A 46 -0.70 3.02 -11.80
N TYR A 47 -1.07 3.20 -10.54
CA TYR A 47 -0.10 3.40 -9.48
C TYR A 47 -0.56 2.78 -8.17
N ALA A 48 0.39 2.25 -7.41
CA ALA A 48 0.17 1.67 -6.09
C ALA A 48 1.11 2.29 -5.07
N TYR A 49 0.66 2.32 -3.82
CA TYR A 49 1.49 2.62 -2.66
C TYR A 49 1.84 1.31 -1.97
N VAL A 50 3.12 1.12 -1.62
CA VAL A 50 3.61 -0.06 -0.91
C VAL A 50 4.47 0.39 0.25
N ASN A 51 4.24 -0.12 1.47
CA ASN A 51 5.13 0.08 2.61
C ASN A 51 5.77 -1.24 3.00
N PHE A 52 7.09 -1.27 2.97
CA PHE A 52 7.92 -2.41 3.27
C PHE A 52 8.23 -2.48 4.77
N VAL A 53 8.42 -3.70 5.27
CA VAL A 53 8.75 -3.93 6.70
C VAL A 53 10.14 -3.41 7.06
N SER A 54 11.02 -3.25 6.07
CA SER A 54 12.37 -2.71 6.25
C SER A 54 12.84 -1.96 5.00
N HIS A 55 13.91 -1.16 5.15
CA HIS A 55 14.50 -0.43 4.03
C HIS A 55 15.13 -1.36 3.01
N GLU A 56 15.76 -2.43 3.48
CA GLU A 56 16.41 -3.45 2.66
C GLU A 56 15.40 -4.11 1.73
N LYS A 57 14.21 -4.44 2.24
CA LYS A 57 13.11 -5.00 1.43
C LYS A 57 12.60 -4.01 0.38
N ALA A 58 12.54 -2.72 0.69
CA ALA A 58 12.19 -1.70 -0.28
C ALA A 58 13.24 -1.58 -1.41
N VAL A 59 14.53 -1.68 -1.08
CA VAL A 59 15.62 -1.66 -2.06
C VAL A 59 15.57 -2.91 -2.94
N GLU A 60 15.45 -4.11 -2.35
CA GLU A 60 15.32 -5.37 -3.09
C GLU A 60 14.15 -5.32 -4.09
N PHE A 61 13.00 -4.79 -3.65
CA PHE A 61 11.84 -4.62 -4.53
C PHE A 61 12.11 -3.63 -5.66
N ASN A 62 12.71 -2.48 -5.35
CA ASN A 62 13.05 -1.49 -6.35
C ASN A 62 14.01 -2.05 -7.40
N ASP A 63 15.07 -2.73 -6.98
CA ASP A 63 16.08 -3.28 -7.89
C ASP A 63 15.51 -4.37 -8.81
N LYS A 64 14.54 -5.13 -8.31
CA LYS A 64 13.86 -6.17 -9.09
C LYS A 64 12.84 -5.60 -10.09
N TRP A 65 12.05 -4.62 -9.68
CA TRP A 65 10.84 -4.22 -10.43
C TRP A 65 10.96 -2.86 -11.13
N HIS A 66 11.90 -2.00 -10.76
CA HIS A 66 12.06 -0.71 -11.42
C HIS A 66 12.49 -0.91 -12.86
N GLY A 67 11.79 -0.31 -13.81
CA GLY A 67 12.05 -0.49 -15.24
C GLY A 67 11.56 -1.83 -15.80
N TYR A 68 10.90 -2.68 -15.00
CA TYR A 68 10.34 -3.94 -15.47
C TYR A 68 9.09 -3.71 -16.36
N PHE A 69 8.94 -4.50 -17.41
CA PHE A 69 7.75 -4.52 -18.26
C PHE A 69 6.82 -5.65 -17.80
N MET A 70 5.62 -5.32 -17.32
CA MET A 70 4.63 -6.31 -16.88
C MET A 70 3.85 -6.85 -18.09
N PRO A 71 4.10 -8.09 -18.55
CA PRO A 71 3.61 -8.56 -19.86
C PRO A 71 2.18 -9.12 -19.83
N HIS A 72 1.60 -9.33 -18.64
CA HIS A 72 0.31 -10.01 -18.49
C HIS A 72 -0.87 -9.19 -19.07
N TYR A 73 -0.74 -7.86 -19.06
CA TYR A 73 -1.72 -6.93 -19.62
C TYR A 73 -1.02 -5.94 -20.56
N GLU A 74 -1.78 -5.29 -21.45
CA GLU A 74 -1.25 -4.22 -22.29
C GLU A 74 -0.69 -3.07 -21.43
N ALA A 75 0.62 -2.96 -21.43
CA ALA A 75 1.37 -1.94 -20.72
C ALA A 75 1.99 -0.97 -21.73
N PRO A 76 1.69 0.34 -21.68
CA PRO A 76 2.32 1.30 -22.58
C PRO A 76 3.77 1.63 -22.17
N LYS A 77 4.16 1.31 -20.93
CA LYS A 77 5.43 1.71 -20.31
C LYS A 77 5.90 0.67 -19.30
N THR A 78 7.20 0.68 -19.03
CA THR A 78 7.80 -0.04 -17.90
C THR A 78 7.42 0.60 -16.56
N LEU A 79 7.49 -0.19 -15.49
CA LEU A 79 7.26 0.25 -14.12
C LEU A 79 8.23 1.36 -13.75
N SER A 80 7.71 2.37 -13.05
CA SER A 80 8.51 3.45 -12.47
C SER A 80 8.28 3.49 -10.97
N ILE A 81 9.35 3.21 -10.22
CA ILE A 81 9.32 3.14 -8.75
C ILE A 81 10.05 4.34 -8.18
N ALA A 82 9.47 4.99 -7.18
CA ALA A 82 10.08 6.11 -6.48
C ALA A 82 9.75 6.06 -4.98
N ALA A 83 10.55 6.75 -4.16
CA ALA A 83 10.23 6.95 -2.75
C ALA A 83 8.89 7.68 -2.58
N GLY A 84 8.07 7.18 -1.65
CA GLY A 84 6.83 7.83 -1.25
C GLY A 84 7.08 9.15 -0.53
N LYS A 85 6.20 10.13 -0.73
CA LYS A 85 6.25 11.39 0.01
C LYS A 85 6.01 11.19 1.51
N LEU A 86 5.26 10.16 1.87
CA LEU A 86 5.00 9.72 3.23
C LEU A 86 5.72 8.41 3.45
N GLN A 87 6.39 8.28 4.60
CA GLN A 87 7.22 7.14 4.94
C GLN A 87 6.65 6.47 6.18
N GLY A 88 6.46 5.15 6.12
CA GLY A 88 5.87 4.38 7.20
C GLY A 88 4.34 4.33 7.18
N LEU A 89 3.81 3.25 7.76
CA LEU A 89 2.39 2.94 7.83
C LEU A 89 1.56 4.00 8.58
N LYS A 90 2.09 4.52 9.69
CA LYS A 90 1.43 5.53 10.55
C LYS A 90 1.15 6.82 9.78
N ASP A 91 2.13 7.32 9.04
CA ASP A 91 2.01 8.57 8.27
C ASP A 91 1.09 8.40 7.06
N ASN A 92 1.09 7.22 6.44
CA ASN A 92 0.20 6.89 5.33
C ASN A 92 -1.26 6.83 5.77
N LEU A 93 -1.55 6.13 6.87
CA LEU A 93 -2.91 5.96 7.37
C LEU A 93 -3.43 7.18 8.14
N GLY A 94 -2.57 7.91 8.84
CA GLY A 94 -2.94 9.08 9.65
C GLY A 94 -3.50 10.26 8.85
N LYS A 95 -3.39 10.25 7.52
CA LYS A 95 -4.01 11.28 6.64
C LYS A 95 -5.43 10.95 6.19
N LEU A 96 -5.88 9.73 6.43
CA LEU A 96 -7.19 9.27 6.00
C LEU A 96 -8.22 9.62 7.07
N THR A 97 -9.32 10.25 6.65
CA THR A 97 -10.47 10.48 7.52
C THR A 97 -11.29 9.20 7.68
N TRP A 98 -12.02 9.07 8.79
CA TRP A 98 -12.97 7.97 9.00
C TRP A 98 -13.98 7.84 7.84
N LYS A 99 -14.46 8.96 7.31
CA LYS A 99 -15.36 8.96 6.13
C LYS A 99 -14.70 8.30 4.92
N GLN A 100 -13.44 8.63 4.62
CA GLN A 100 -12.71 8.01 3.51
C GLN A 100 -12.55 6.50 3.74
N ILE A 101 -12.30 6.07 4.98
CA ILE A 101 -12.16 4.65 5.32
C ILE A 101 -13.48 3.90 5.16
N CYS A 102 -14.58 4.45 5.67
CA CYS A 102 -15.91 3.88 5.47
C CYS A 102 -16.24 3.78 3.99
N ASP A 103 -16.00 4.83 3.21
CA ASP A 103 -16.20 4.82 1.76
C ASP A 103 -15.37 3.71 1.11
N MET A 104 -14.06 3.64 1.40
CA MET A 104 -13.17 2.63 0.83
C MET A 104 -13.62 1.20 1.18
N SER A 105 -14.11 0.99 2.41
CA SER A 105 -14.67 -0.29 2.85
C SER A 105 -15.94 -0.65 2.08
N VAL A 106 -16.85 0.29 1.86
CA VAL A 106 -18.09 0.06 1.12
C VAL A 106 -17.80 -0.31 -0.34
N TYR A 107 -16.79 0.31 -0.95
CA TYR A 107 -16.41 0.06 -2.34
C TYR A 107 -15.42 -1.09 -2.53
N GLY A 108 -14.98 -1.77 -1.46
CA GLY A 108 -14.01 -2.86 -1.55
C GLY A 108 -12.62 -2.43 -2.03
N ILE A 109 -12.27 -1.15 -1.86
CA ILE A 109 -10.99 -0.55 -2.31
C ILE A 109 -10.03 -0.33 -1.14
N MET A 110 -10.22 -1.05 -0.05
CA MET A 110 -9.36 -0.93 1.13
C MET A 110 -7.94 -1.39 0.79
N PRO A 111 -6.91 -0.71 1.33
CA PRO A 111 -5.55 -1.22 1.31
C PRO A 111 -5.48 -2.66 1.82
N ALA A 112 -4.66 -3.48 1.18
CA ALA A 112 -4.22 -4.74 1.75
C ALA A 112 -3.17 -4.44 2.82
N THR A 113 -3.47 -4.83 4.06
CA THR A 113 -2.60 -4.61 5.21
C THR A 113 -2.26 -5.91 5.89
N PHE A 114 -1.02 -6.04 6.34
CA PHE A 114 -0.50 -7.28 6.93
C PHE A 114 0.14 -6.98 8.28
N GLN A 115 -0.12 -7.86 9.24
CA GLN A 115 0.65 -7.94 10.48
C GLN A 115 1.35 -9.29 10.46
N THR A 116 2.68 -9.26 10.47
CA THR A 116 3.54 -10.39 10.10
C THR A 116 3.15 -10.92 8.72
N ASP A 117 2.37 -12.00 8.65
CA ASP A 117 1.93 -12.67 7.43
C ASP A 117 0.40 -12.76 7.32
N GLN A 118 -0.33 -12.24 8.30
CA GLN A 118 -1.79 -12.30 8.32
C GLN A 118 -2.38 -11.00 7.80
N ARG A 119 -3.30 -11.10 6.83
CA ARG A 119 -4.04 -9.95 6.34
C ARG A 119 -4.97 -9.45 7.45
N VAL A 120 -4.81 -8.19 7.82
CA VAL A 120 -5.64 -7.50 8.81
C VAL A 120 -6.65 -6.64 8.07
N ASP A 121 -7.90 -6.60 8.55
CA ASP A 121 -8.92 -5.69 8.02
C ASP A 121 -8.45 -4.24 8.21
N GLY A 122 -8.39 -3.45 7.13
CA GLY A 122 -7.86 -2.09 7.19
C GLY A 122 -8.65 -1.16 8.12
N ARG A 123 -9.92 -1.44 8.43
CA ARG A 123 -10.69 -0.70 9.45
C ARG A 123 -10.20 -1.02 10.85
N VAL A 124 -9.88 -2.28 11.12
CA VAL A 124 -9.31 -2.73 12.40
C VAL A 124 -7.95 -2.07 12.59
N LEU A 125 -7.10 -2.09 11.56
CA LEU A 125 -5.78 -1.45 11.62
C LEU A 125 -5.88 0.06 11.89
N TYR A 126 -6.80 0.76 11.23
CA TYR A 126 -7.01 2.18 11.50
C TYR A 126 -7.45 2.44 12.95
N LEU A 127 -8.43 1.68 13.45
CA LEU A 127 -8.88 1.80 14.84
C LEU A 127 -7.74 1.51 15.83
N MET A 128 -6.89 0.52 15.53
CA MET A 128 -5.71 0.23 16.34
C MET A 128 -4.73 1.41 16.34
N LEU A 129 -4.44 2.01 15.19
CA LEU A 129 -3.56 3.19 15.11
C LEU A 129 -4.13 4.40 15.85
N GLU A 130 -5.42 4.69 15.72
CA GLU A 130 -6.11 5.75 16.47
C GLU A 130 -6.02 5.52 17.98
N LEU A 131 -6.21 4.27 18.44
CA LEU A 131 -6.08 3.91 19.85
C LEU A 131 -4.63 4.04 20.35
N MET A 132 -3.64 3.67 19.53
CA MET A 132 -2.22 3.84 19.87
C MET A 132 -1.84 5.32 20.00
N GLN A 133 -2.32 6.17 19.09
CA GLN A 133 -2.07 7.62 19.15
C GLN A 133 -2.71 8.26 20.40
N LYS A 134 -3.93 7.84 20.77
CA LYS A 134 -4.58 8.32 22.00
C LYS A 134 -3.83 7.91 23.27
N ARG A 135 -3.19 6.73 23.27
CA ARG A 135 -2.39 6.26 24.41
C ARG A 135 -1.04 6.98 24.54
N GLU A 136 -0.40 7.34 23.43
CA GLU A 136 0.81 8.17 23.42
C GLU A 136 0.55 9.61 23.92
N GLY A 137 -0.70 10.09 23.85
CA GLY A 137 -1.13 11.39 24.37
C GLY A 137 -1.61 11.40 25.83
N VAL A 138 -1.61 10.26 26.54
CA VAL A 138 -1.92 10.22 27.97
C VAL A 138 -0.64 10.58 28.75
N PRO A 139 -0.62 11.68 29.53
CA PRO A 139 0.50 11.96 30.41
C PRO A 139 0.69 10.76 31.36
N GLN A 140 1.90 10.23 31.41
CA GLN A 140 2.26 9.31 32.49
C GLN A 140 2.30 10.13 33.78
N ASN A 141 1.22 10.04 34.57
CA ASN A 141 1.18 10.52 35.95
C ASN A 141 2.02 9.62 36.85
#